data_AF-A0AAN0M7U9-F1
#
_entry.id   AF-A0AAN0M7U9-F1
#
_cell.length_a   1.000
_cell.length_b   1.000
_cell.length_c   1.000
_cell.angle_alpha   90.00
_cell.angle_beta   90.00
_cell.angle_gamma   90.00
#
_symmetry.space_group_name_H-M   'P 1'
#
loop_
_entity.id
_entity.type
_entity.pdbx_description
1 polymer ?
#
loop_
_entity_poly.entity_id
_entity_poly.type
_entity_poly.pdbx_seq_one_letter_code
_entity_poly.pdbx_strand_id
1 'polypeptide(L)'
;MIVSDQTLSKELIRKLQLNELYLLKELNKFCLKHRIPFTLDFGSIIGAIRHSGFIPWDDDIDIAMLRWDYDVFLEMTKQWNNDQIFVQNYDTDPQYVHSFTRLRLNNSKAIQEEWSHLDVHHGIFIDIFPYDVMPSSIGSIRLHEEEISILQEAKLNRVKLLRNNDKVLWERAKIDCPLSLEFNARVKQNANQSHDEVQ
;
A
#
# COMPACT_ATOMS: atom_id res chain seq x y z
N MET A 1 17.79 10.31 -1.22
CA MET A 1 17.37 11.43 -2.07
C MET A 1 16.08 11.99 -1.52
N ILE A 2 15.89 13.30 -1.53
CA ILE A 2 14.57 13.90 -1.27
C ILE A 2 13.88 13.98 -2.63
N VAL A 3 12.70 13.37 -2.74
CA VAL A 3 11.80 13.41 -3.88
C VAL A 3 10.82 14.53 -3.57
N SER A 4 11.06 15.71 -4.13
CA SER A 4 10.09 16.81 -4.17
C SER A 4 9.96 17.29 -5.61
N ASP A 5 8.73 17.61 -6.01
CA ASP A 5 8.30 17.93 -7.39
C ASP A 5 9.13 19.04 -8.09
N GLN A 6 9.99 19.76 -7.37
CA GLN A 6 10.68 20.93 -7.90
C GLN A 6 12.16 20.73 -8.26
N THR A 7 12.77 19.54 -8.10
CA THR A 7 14.26 19.44 -8.26
C THR A 7 14.87 18.14 -8.82
N LEU A 8 14.11 17.22 -9.42
CA LEU A 8 14.71 15.99 -9.97
C LEU A 8 15.36 16.23 -11.35
N SER A 9 16.67 15.98 -11.46
CA SER A 9 17.35 15.99 -12.76
C SER A 9 16.93 14.79 -13.62
N LYS A 10 17.04 14.91 -14.95
CA LYS A 10 16.72 13.79 -15.87
C LYS A 10 17.52 12.52 -15.57
N GLU A 11 18.78 12.67 -15.17
CA GLU A 11 19.63 11.53 -14.80
C GLU A 11 19.08 10.84 -13.53
N LEU A 12 18.56 11.62 -12.61
CA LEU A 12 18.04 11.15 -11.33
C LEU A 12 16.69 10.44 -11.50
N ILE A 13 15.79 11.02 -12.30
CA ILE A 13 14.55 10.36 -12.74
C ILE A 13 14.90 9.02 -13.38
N ARG A 14 15.88 8.99 -14.29
CA ARG A 14 16.23 7.73 -14.96
C ARG A 14 16.77 6.68 -13.98
N LYS A 15 17.56 7.08 -12.98
CA LYS A 15 18.03 6.20 -11.90
C LYS A 15 16.86 5.66 -11.08
N LEU A 16 15.88 6.50 -10.76
CA LEU A 16 14.69 6.10 -10.02
C LEU A 16 13.87 5.06 -10.80
N GLN A 17 13.52 5.37 -12.05
CA GLN A 17 12.80 4.48 -12.97
C GLN A 17 13.47 3.11 -13.14
N LEU A 18 14.81 3.05 -13.15
CA LEU A 18 15.54 1.78 -13.25
C LEU A 18 15.39 0.92 -11.97
N ASN A 19 15.38 1.53 -10.80
CA ASN A 19 15.16 0.84 -9.53
C ASN A 19 13.70 0.40 -9.37
N GLU A 20 12.74 1.21 -9.80
CA GLU A 20 11.33 0.86 -9.80
C GLU A 20 11.03 -0.26 -10.79
N LEU A 21 11.65 -0.23 -11.98
CA LEU A 21 11.56 -1.34 -12.93
C LEU A 21 12.15 -2.64 -12.36
N TYR A 22 13.19 -2.54 -11.53
CA TYR A 22 13.71 -3.70 -10.81
C TYR A 22 12.67 -4.24 -9.82
N LEU A 23 12.07 -3.38 -8.99
CA LEU A 23 10.99 -3.76 -8.08
C LEU A 23 9.80 -4.40 -8.81
N LEU A 24 9.36 -3.80 -9.93
CA LEU A 24 8.27 -4.34 -10.76
C LEU A 24 8.62 -5.73 -11.33
N LYS A 25 9.87 -5.97 -11.73
CA LYS A 25 10.33 -7.27 -12.20
C LYS A 25 10.34 -8.32 -11.09
N GLU A 26 10.77 -7.94 -9.89
CA GLU A 26 10.74 -8.84 -8.73
C GLU A 26 9.31 -9.16 -8.30
N LEU A 27 8.43 -8.16 -8.26
CA LEU A 27 7.00 -8.36 -8.06
C LEU A 27 6.40 -9.28 -9.11
N ASN A 28 6.70 -9.06 -10.39
CA ASN A 28 6.19 -9.90 -11.47
C ASN A 28 6.63 -11.37 -11.32
N LYS A 29 7.91 -11.63 -10.98
CA LYS A 29 8.39 -13.00 -10.70
C LYS A 29 7.63 -13.62 -9.52
N PHE A 30 7.43 -12.86 -8.45
CA PHE A 30 6.70 -13.30 -7.27
C PHE A 30 5.24 -13.64 -7.61
N CYS A 31 4.52 -12.70 -8.22
CA CYS A 31 3.13 -12.87 -8.65
C CYS A 31 2.95 -14.04 -9.62
N LEU A 32 3.84 -14.22 -10.60
CA LEU A 32 3.80 -15.37 -11.52
C LEU A 32 3.98 -16.70 -10.78
N LYS A 33 4.92 -16.78 -9.83
CA LYS A 33 5.15 -17.98 -9.02
C LYS A 33 3.92 -18.35 -8.19
N HIS A 34 3.22 -17.36 -7.65
CA HIS A 34 2.07 -17.55 -6.78
C HIS A 34 0.71 -17.46 -7.50
N ARG A 35 0.71 -17.27 -8.83
CA ARG A 35 -0.48 -17.12 -9.68
C ARG A 35 -1.40 -15.97 -9.25
N ILE A 36 -0.79 -14.85 -8.86
CA ILE A 36 -1.50 -13.64 -8.43
C ILE A 36 -1.54 -12.67 -9.60
N PRO A 37 -2.71 -12.38 -10.18
CA PRO A 37 -2.82 -11.40 -11.24
C PRO A 37 -2.67 -9.97 -10.68
N PHE A 38 -2.09 -9.10 -11.49
CA PHE A 38 -2.07 -7.65 -11.27
C PHE A 38 -2.05 -6.94 -12.62
N THR A 39 -2.38 -5.65 -12.62
CA THR A 39 -2.27 -4.80 -13.82
C THR A 39 -1.49 -3.53 -13.50
N LEU A 40 -0.79 -2.97 -14.49
CA LEU A 40 -0.32 -1.59 -14.36
C LEU A 40 -1.52 -0.65 -14.28
N ASP A 41 -1.36 0.46 -13.59
CA ASP A 41 -2.42 1.45 -13.37
C ASP A 41 -1.98 2.87 -13.73
N PHE A 42 -2.91 3.82 -13.73
CA PHE A 42 -2.67 5.26 -13.89
C PHE A 42 -1.66 5.65 -14.99
N GLY A 43 -0.61 6.39 -14.65
CA GLY A 43 0.44 6.83 -15.58
C GLY A 43 1.26 5.66 -16.12
N SER A 44 1.45 4.62 -15.31
CA SER A 44 2.26 3.45 -15.64
C SER A 44 1.71 2.67 -16.84
N ILE A 45 0.40 2.41 -16.89
CA ILE A 45 -0.21 1.73 -18.04
C ILE A 45 -0.17 2.59 -19.31
N ILE A 46 -0.35 3.91 -19.17
CA ILE A 46 -0.26 4.85 -20.29
C ILE A 46 1.17 4.89 -20.83
N GLY A 47 2.18 4.95 -19.96
CA GLY A 47 3.59 4.89 -20.32
C GLY A 47 3.90 3.63 -21.11
N ALA A 48 3.53 2.47 -20.55
CA ALA A 48 3.81 1.16 -21.16
C ALA A 48 3.28 1.08 -22.60
N ILE A 49 2.07 1.58 -22.86
CA ILE A 49 1.45 1.55 -24.19
C ILE A 49 2.04 2.65 -25.10
N ARG A 50 2.13 3.90 -24.63
CA ARG A 50 2.47 5.06 -25.46
C ARG A 50 3.96 5.19 -25.74
N HIS A 51 4.81 4.86 -24.76
CA HIS A 51 6.26 5.04 -24.83
C HIS A 51 7.03 3.72 -24.82
N SER A 52 6.36 2.57 -24.76
CA SER A 52 7.00 1.26 -24.59
C SER A 52 7.89 1.21 -23.34
N GLY A 53 7.50 1.94 -22.28
CA GLY A 53 8.28 2.13 -21.07
C GLY A 53 7.72 3.26 -20.21
N PHE A 54 8.55 3.91 -19.39
CA PHE A 54 8.09 5.05 -18.60
C PHE A 54 7.71 6.25 -19.46
N ILE A 55 6.79 7.07 -18.94
CA ILE A 55 6.67 8.45 -19.39
C ILE A 55 7.98 9.17 -18.97
N PRO A 56 8.64 9.97 -19.85
CA PRO A 56 9.99 10.45 -19.56
C PRO A 56 10.15 11.31 -18.30
N TRP A 57 9.05 11.89 -17.81
CA TRP A 57 9.00 12.72 -16.60
C TRP A 57 8.29 12.06 -15.42
N ASP A 58 7.74 10.85 -15.59
CA ASP A 58 7.19 10.06 -14.47
C ASP A 58 8.31 9.59 -13.55
N ASP A 59 8.01 9.57 -12.27
CA ASP A 59 8.91 9.21 -11.19
C ASP A 59 8.34 8.14 -10.25
N ASP A 60 7.26 7.46 -10.65
CA ASP A 60 6.64 6.35 -9.92
C ASP A 60 6.16 5.20 -10.82
N ILE A 61 5.82 4.07 -10.19
CA ILE A 61 5.06 2.97 -10.80
C ILE A 61 3.85 2.66 -9.94
N ASP A 62 2.69 2.62 -10.59
CA ASP A 62 1.40 2.24 -10.00
C ASP A 62 0.91 0.91 -10.54
N ILE A 63 0.42 0.07 -9.64
CA ILE A 63 -0.12 -1.25 -9.92
C ILE A 63 -1.45 -1.43 -9.21
N ALA A 64 -2.40 -2.08 -9.86
CA ALA A 64 -3.67 -2.47 -9.30
C ALA A 64 -3.78 -3.99 -9.12
N MET A 65 -4.38 -4.40 -8.01
CA MET A 65 -4.81 -5.77 -7.73
C MET A 65 -6.27 -5.75 -7.27
N LEU A 66 -7.07 -6.73 -7.67
CA LEU A 66 -8.39 -6.90 -7.09
C LEU A 66 -8.24 -7.28 -5.60
N ARG A 67 -9.16 -6.85 -4.75
CA ARG A 67 -9.08 -7.04 -3.29
C ARG A 67 -8.69 -8.47 -2.88
N TRP A 68 -9.33 -9.47 -3.47
CA TRP A 68 -9.04 -10.87 -3.12
C TRP A 68 -7.62 -11.30 -3.54
N ASP A 69 -7.11 -10.81 -4.67
CA ASP A 69 -5.75 -11.09 -5.14
C ASP A 69 -4.71 -10.34 -4.29
N TYR A 70 -5.04 -9.11 -3.87
CA TYR A 70 -4.26 -8.31 -2.95
C TYR A 70 -4.13 -8.98 -1.57
N ASP A 71 -5.22 -9.53 -1.03
CA ASP A 71 -5.20 -10.22 0.26
C ASP A 71 -4.35 -11.51 0.19
N VAL A 72 -4.47 -12.27 -0.91
CA VAL A 72 -3.59 -13.42 -1.18
C VAL A 72 -2.13 -12.97 -1.33
N PHE A 73 -1.87 -11.86 -2.01
CA PHE A 73 -0.55 -11.28 -2.13
C PHE A 73 0.06 -10.98 -0.76
N LEU A 74 -0.67 -10.28 0.12
CA LEU A 74 -0.19 -9.98 1.46
C LEU A 74 0.14 -11.25 2.25
N GLU A 75 -0.71 -12.27 2.19
CA GLU A 75 -0.43 -13.53 2.87
C GLU A 75 0.83 -14.22 2.33
N MET A 76 0.96 -14.29 1.00
CA MET A 76 2.10 -14.95 0.35
C MET A 76 3.40 -14.18 0.59
N THR A 77 3.35 -12.86 0.73
CA THR A 77 4.56 -12.05 0.94
C THR A 77 5.27 -12.36 2.26
N LYS A 78 4.58 -12.94 3.25
CA LYS A 78 5.20 -13.46 4.48
C LYS A 78 6.25 -14.54 4.21
N GLN A 79 6.18 -15.20 3.06
CA GLN A 79 7.12 -16.22 2.60
C GLN A 79 8.12 -15.69 1.56
N TRP A 80 8.07 -14.38 1.28
CA TRP A 80 8.94 -13.77 0.29
C TRP A 80 10.35 -13.59 0.84
N ASN A 81 11.23 -14.53 0.51
CA ASN A 81 12.62 -14.48 0.92
C ASN A 81 13.47 -13.65 -0.08
N ASN A 82 13.32 -12.33 -0.03
CA ASN A 82 14.18 -11.38 -0.76
C ASN A 82 14.57 -10.23 0.18
N ASP A 83 15.82 -10.22 0.62
CA ASP A 83 16.38 -9.25 1.58
C ASP A 83 16.53 -7.83 1.01
N GLN A 84 16.43 -7.67 -0.30
CA GLN A 84 16.43 -6.36 -0.95
C GLN A 84 15.05 -5.70 -0.94
N ILE A 85 14.00 -6.42 -0.57
CA ILE A 85 12.61 -5.96 -0.68
C ILE A 85 11.98 -5.85 0.70
N PHE A 86 11.29 -4.75 0.95
CA PHE A 86 10.44 -4.56 2.11
C PHE A 86 9.01 -4.28 1.66
N VAL A 87 8.08 -5.12 2.11
CA VAL A 87 6.64 -4.92 1.87
C VAL A 87 6.13 -3.97 2.94
N GLN A 88 5.96 -2.70 2.59
CA GLN A 88 5.53 -1.65 3.51
C GLN A 88 4.02 -1.48 3.46
N ASN A 89 3.37 -1.70 4.59
CA ASN A 89 1.96 -1.41 4.82
C ASN A 89 1.76 -1.11 6.30
N TYR A 90 0.51 -1.01 6.72
CA TYR A 90 0.14 -0.72 8.10
C TYR A 90 0.72 -1.71 9.11
N ASP A 91 0.74 -3.01 8.77
CA ASP A 91 1.13 -4.07 9.69
C ASP A 91 2.65 -4.18 9.82
N THR A 92 3.38 -3.90 8.73
CA THR A 92 4.85 -4.01 8.68
C THR A 92 5.57 -2.72 9.05
N ASP A 93 4.91 -1.56 8.91
CA ASP A 93 5.48 -0.25 9.20
C ASP A 93 4.41 0.65 9.85
N PRO A 94 4.27 0.64 11.18
CA PRO A 94 3.12 1.22 11.86
C PRO A 94 2.92 2.73 11.62
N GLN A 95 3.98 3.51 11.37
CA GLN A 95 3.85 4.95 11.09
C GLN A 95 3.53 5.26 9.62
N TYR A 96 3.39 4.22 8.79
CA TYR A 96 3.00 4.37 7.40
C TYR A 96 1.58 4.93 7.27
N VAL A 97 1.45 5.95 6.42
CA VAL A 97 0.24 6.82 6.36
C VAL A 97 -0.73 6.46 5.24
N HIS A 98 -0.33 5.62 4.29
CA HIS A 98 -1.18 5.23 3.18
C HIS A 98 -1.99 3.98 3.51
N SER A 99 -3.08 3.77 2.77
CA SER A 99 -4.03 2.67 2.95
C SER A 99 -3.80 1.49 1.99
N PHE A 100 -2.75 1.57 1.18
CA PHE A 100 -2.34 0.57 0.19
C PHE A 100 -0.95 0.04 0.54
N THR A 101 -0.39 -0.89 -0.24
CA THR A 101 0.95 -1.42 0.03
C THR A 101 1.97 -0.77 -0.88
N ARG A 102 3.14 -0.45 -0.32
CA ARG A 102 4.35 -0.11 -1.08
C ARG A 102 5.32 -1.28 -1.08
N LEU A 103 5.85 -1.62 -2.25
CA LEU A 103 7.03 -2.47 -2.31
C LEU A 103 8.26 -1.59 -2.32
N ARG A 104 9.14 -1.71 -1.32
CA ARG A 104 10.29 -0.83 -1.13
C ARG A 104 11.61 -1.56 -1.38
N LEU A 105 12.55 -0.86 -1.99
CA LEU A 105 13.92 -1.31 -2.16
C LEU A 105 14.74 -0.97 -0.92
N ASN A 106 15.25 -1.98 -0.23
CA ASN A 106 16.17 -1.82 0.90
C ASN A 106 17.50 -1.22 0.45
N ASN A 107 18.22 -0.59 1.38
CA ASN A 107 19.48 0.11 1.09
C ASN A 107 19.36 1.21 0.02
N SER A 108 18.16 1.75 -0.18
CA SER A 108 17.88 2.88 -1.07
C SER A 108 17.18 4.00 -0.31
N LYS A 109 17.05 5.20 -0.91
CA LYS A 109 16.41 6.34 -0.24
C LYS A 109 15.72 7.30 -1.21
N ALA A 110 14.40 7.40 -1.10
CA ALA A 110 13.48 8.31 -1.78
C ALA A 110 12.52 8.92 -0.74
N ILE A 111 12.93 10.01 -0.10
CA ILE A 111 12.20 10.70 0.97
C ILE A 111 11.19 11.64 0.36
N GLN A 112 9.91 11.48 0.69
CA GLN A 112 8.90 12.51 0.44
C GLN A 112 8.97 13.53 1.58
N GLU A 113 9.13 14.81 1.25
CA GLU A 113 9.42 15.88 2.21
C GLU A 113 8.35 15.97 3.31
N GLU A 114 7.08 15.81 2.93
CA GLU A 114 5.91 15.83 3.79
C GLU A 114 5.96 14.77 4.89
N TRP A 115 6.64 13.65 4.64
CA TRP A 115 6.71 12.49 5.52
C TRP A 115 8.09 12.24 6.09
N SER A 116 9.06 13.12 5.80
CA SER A 116 10.46 12.99 6.18
C SER A 116 10.71 12.85 7.69
N HIS A 117 9.77 13.34 8.51
CA HIS A 117 9.81 13.29 9.97
C HIS A 117 9.24 12.01 10.57
N LEU A 118 8.60 11.16 9.77
CA LEU A 118 8.03 9.88 10.22
C LEU A 118 9.10 8.80 10.24
N ASP A 119 9.05 7.96 11.28
CA ASP A 119 9.89 6.77 11.40
C ASP A 119 9.24 5.62 10.60
N VAL A 120 9.46 5.68 9.28
CA VAL A 120 8.98 4.73 8.27
C VAL A 120 10.11 4.38 7.31
N HIS A 121 9.95 3.29 6.55
CA HIS A 121 10.88 2.97 5.48
C HIS A 121 10.80 4.01 4.34
N HIS A 122 11.91 4.70 4.08
CA HIS A 122 12.04 5.76 3.08
C HIS A 122 12.74 5.31 1.77
N GLY A 123 12.77 4.01 1.49
CA GLY A 123 13.35 3.48 0.25
C GLY A 123 12.57 3.87 -1.02
N ILE A 124 13.21 3.72 -2.19
CA ILE A 124 12.54 3.73 -3.50
C ILE A 124 11.42 2.71 -3.48
N PHE A 125 10.29 3.01 -4.11
CA PHE A 125 9.09 2.19 -3.99
C PHE A 125 8.31 2.09 -5.29
N ILE A 126 7.41 1.11 -5.35
CA ILE A 126 6.28 1.07 -6.30
C ILE A 126 4.99 0.93 -5.49
N ASP A 127 3.89 1.49 -6.00
CA ASP A 127 2.59 1.52 -5.32
C ASP A 127 1.70 0.37 -5.80
N ILE A 128 1.10 -0.36 -4.84
CA ILE A 128 0.21 -1.50 -5.09
C ILE A 128 -1.16 -1.18 -4.49
N PHE A 129 -2.09 -0.78 -5.35
CA PHE A 129 -3.44 -0.39 -4.99
C PHE A 129 -4.40 -1.59 -4.98
N PRO A 130 -5.12 -1.83 -3.87
CA PRO A 130 -6.25 -2.74 -3.88
C PRO A 130 -7.48 -2.10 -4.52
N TYR A 131 -8.16 -2.84 -5.38
CA TYR A 131 -9.40 -2.45 -6.03
C TYR A 131 -10.56 -3.27 -5.44
N ASP A 132 -11.48 -2.57 -4.79
CA ASP A 132 -12.70 -3.13 -4.23
C ASP A 132 -13.83 -3.14 -5.25
N VAL A 133 -14.73 -4.12 -5.13
CA VAL A 133 -15.91 -4.21 -6.00
C VAL A 133 -16.97 -3.24 -5.52
N MET A 134 -17.40 -2.34 -6.40
CA MET A 134 -18.55 -1.49 -6.13
C MET A 134 -19.84 -2.30 -6.19
N PRO A 135 -20.71 -2.24 -5.16
CA PRO A 135 -22.03 -2.85 -5.21
C PRO A 135 -22.90 -2.25 -6.31
N SER A 136 -23.85 -3.02 -6.84
CA SER A 136 -24.71 -2.59 -7.95
C SER A 136 -26.06 -2.03 -7.52
N SER A 137 -26.50 -2.28 -6.27
CA SER A 137 -27.77 -1.79 -5.75
C SER A 137 -27.57 -0.48 -4.98
N ILE A 138 -28.51 0.45 -5.10
CA ILE A 138 -28.45 1.76 -4.40
C ILE A 138 -28.31 1.57 -2.88
N GLY A 139 -29.04 0.62 -2.30
CA GLY A 139 -28.98 0.33 -0.87
C GLY A 139 -27.60 -0.19 -0.44
N SER A 140 -27.03 -1.11 -1.22
CA SER A 140 -25.69 -1.66 -0.97
C SER A 140 -24.58 -0.64 -1.22
N ILE A 141 -24.74 0.26 -2.21
CA ILE A 141 -23.81 1.37 -2.45
C ILE A 141 -23.75 2.28 -1.23
N ARG A 142 -24.89 2.67 -0.67
CA ARG A 142 -24.92 3.53 0.52
C ARG A 142 -24.21 2.88 1.72
N LEU A 143 -24.47 1.59 1.96
CA LEU A 143 -23.77 0.86 3.03
C LEU A 143 -22.26 0.82 2.80
N HIS A 144 -21.85 0.58 1.55
CA HIS A 144 -20.43 0.58 1.19
C HIS A 144 -19.79 1.96 1.35
N GLU A 145 -20.48 3.04 0.96
CA GLU A 145 -20.02 4.42 1.18
C GLU A 145 -19.85 4.75 2.67
N GLU A 146 -20.79 4.30 3.51
CA GLU A 146 -20.69 4.44 4.97
C GLU A 146 -19.48 3.68 5.53
N GLU A 147 -19.26 2.43 5.11
CA GLU A 147 -18.09 1.64 5.49
C GLU A 147 -16.78 2.33 5.09
N ILE A 148 -16.67 2.76 3.83
CA ILE A 148 -15.50 3.47 3.31
C ILE A 148 -15.28 4.78 4.07
N SER A 149 -16.34 5.51 4.40
CA SER A 149 -16.24 6.76 5.17
C SER A 149 -15.66 6.53 6.57
N ILE A 150 -16.10 5.48 7.27
CA ILE A 150 -15.56 5.10 8.58
C ILE A 150 -14.07 4.74 8.47
N LEU A 151 -13.69 3.96 7.46
CA LEU A 151 -12.29 3.58 7.22
C LEU A 151 -11.41 4.80 6.90
N GLN A 152 -11.92 5.73 6.07
CA GLN A 152 -11.24 6.98 5.75
C GLN A 152 -11.08 7.87 6.98
N GLU A 153 -12.11 7.99 7.81
CA GLU A 153 -12.05 8.78 9.03
C GLU A 153 -11.04 8.20 10.02
N ALA A 154 -11.06 6.87 10.23
CA ALA A 154 -10.10 6.18 11.08
C ALA A 154 -8.65 6.43 10.61
N LYS A 155 -8.40 6.33 9.30
CA LYS A 155 -7.11 6.66 8.68
C LYS A 155 -6.73 8.12 8.92
N LEU A 156 -7.62 9.07 8.64
CA LEU A 156 -7.33 10.51 8.77
C LEU A 156 -7.06 10.90 10.22
N ASN A 157 -7.84 10.39 11.17
CA ASN A 157 -7.63 10.62 12.59
C ASN A 157 -6.26 10.10 13.03
N ARG A 158 -5.87 8.92 12.56
CA ARG A 158 -4.56 8.34 12.81
C ARG A 158 -3.41 9.21 12.25
N VAL A 159 -3.53 9.67 11.00
CA VAL A 159 -2.54 10.59 10.39
C VAL A 159 -2.45 11.91 11.16
N LYS A 160 -3.58 12.44 11.65
CA LYS A 160 -3.60 13.62 12.53
C LYS A 160 -2.84 13.35 13.84
N LEU A 161 -3.05 12.19 14.47
CA LEU A 161 -2.35 11.81 15.70
C LEU A 161 -0.83 11.69 15.51
N LEU A 162 -0.38 11.10 14.40
CA LEU A 162 1.04 11.09 14.02
C LEU A 162 1.62 12.49 13.90
N ARG A 163 0.95 13.35 13.15
CA ARG A 163 1.39 14.75 12.91
C ARG A 163 1.48 15.55 14.21
N ASN A 164 0.61 15.27 15.17
CA ASN A 164 0.59 15.96 16.46
C ASN A 164 1.56 15.36 17.50
N ASN A 165 2.29 14.29 17.17
CA ASN A 165 3.21 13.57 18.06
C ASN A 165 2.54 13.10 19.38
N ASP A 166 1.24 12.81 19.36
CA ASP A 166 0.50 12.30 20.52
C ASP A 166 0.71 10.79 20.66
N LYS A 167 1.80 10.41 21.34
CA LYS A 167 2.21 9.00 21.49
C LYS A 167 1.17 8.13 22.18
N VAL A 168 0.36 8.67 23.11
CA VAL A 168 -0.60 7.87 23.88
C VAL A 168 -1.82 7.51 23.04
N LEU A 169 -2.37 8.50 22.33
CA LEU A 169 -3.48 8.25 21.40
C LEU A 169 -3.04 7.45 20.18
N TRP A 170 -1.78 7.63 19.76
CA TRP A 170 -1.17 6.84 18.68
C TRP A 170 -1.14 5.33 18.98
N GLU A 171 -0.67 4.91 20.15
CA GLU A 171 -0.64 3.48 20.50
C GLU A 171 -2.04 2.86 20.58
N ARG A 172 -3.05 3.60 21.04
CA ARG A 172 -4.45 3.14 21.00
C ARG A 172 -4.96 3.00 19.57
N ALA A 173 -4.72 4.02 18.74
CA ALA A 173 -5.09 4.00 17.33
C ALA A 173 -4.39 2.89 16.53
N LYS A 174 -3.28 2.31 17.03
CA LYS A 174 -2.65 1.12 16.42
C LYS A 174 -3.49 -0.14 16.55
N ILE A 175 -4.01 -0.35 17.75
CA ILE A 175 -4.73 -1.56 18.14
C ILE A 175 -6.15 -1.55 17.55
N ASP A 176 -6.76 -0.37 17.50
CA ASP A 176 -8.17 -0.22 17.13
C ASP A 176 -8.38 0.17 15.65
N CYS A 177 -7.33 0.12 14.81
CA CYS A 177 -7.45 0.50 13.41
C CYS A 177 -8.12 -0.60 12.59
N PRO A 178 -9.27 -0.33 11.95
CA PRO A 178 -9.99 -1.32 11.16
C PRO A 178 -9.25 -1.78 9.89
N LEU A 179 -8.15 -1.11 9.52
CA LEU A 179 -7.36 -1.41 8.34
C LEU A 179 -6.23 -2.42 8.58
N SER A 180 -5.97 -2.85 9.82
CA SER A 180 -4.89 -3.81 10.11
C SER A 180 -5.32 -5.26 9.85
N LEU A 181 -4.39 -6.11 9.42
CA LEU A 181 -4.68 -7.56 9.28
C LEU A 181 -5.04 -8.18 10.64
N GLU A 182 -4.44 -7.70 11.72
CA GLU A 182 -4.75 -8.17 13.08
C GLU A 182 -6.18 -7.83 13.50
N PHE A 183 -6.66 -6.61 13.21
CA PHE A 183 -8.03 -6.22 13.49
C PHE A 183 -9.01 -7.12 12.72
N ASN A 184 -8.75 -7.31 11.42
CA ASN A 184 -9.58 -8.16 10.56
C ASN A 184 -9.59 -9.62 11.03
N ALA A 185 -8.45 -10.15 11.47
CA ALA A 185 -8.36 -11.50 12.04
C ALA A 185 -9.17 -11.62 13.35
N ARG A 186 -9.09 -10.62 14.24
CA ARG A 186 -9.86 -10.59 15.50
C ARG A 186 -11.35 -10.47 15.26
N VAL A 187 -11.78 -9.62 14.33
CA VAL A 187 -13.20 -9.51 13.95
C VAL A 187 -13.71 -10.86 13.41
N LYS A 188 -12.94 -11.52 12.53
CA LYS A 188 -13.29 -12.86 12.01
C LYS A 188 -13.35 -13.92 13.11
N GLN A 189 -12.41 -13.92 14.07
CA GLN A 189 -12.41 -14.84 15.21
C GLN A 189 -13.61 -14.62 16.13
N ASN A 190 -13.92 -13.36 16.47
CA ASN A 190 -15.04 -13.01 17.33
C ASN A 190 -16.40 -13.33 16.66
N ALA A 191 -16.51 -13.10 15.34
CA ALA A 191 -17.71 -13.47 14.57
C ALA A 191 -17.94 -14.99 14.58
N ASN A 192 -16.87 -15.78 14.41
CA ASN A 192 -16.97 -17.25 14.48
C ASN A 192 -17.32 -17.74 15.90
N GLN A 193 -16.77 -17.15 16.95
CA GLN A 193 -17.13 -17.48 18.34
C GLN A 193 -18.59 -17.14 18.67
N SER A 194 -19.12 -16.03 18.15
CA SER A 194 -20.54 -15.67 18.33
C SER A 194 -21.51 -16.57 17.56
N HIS A 195 -21.05 -17.32 16.54
CA HIS A 195 -21.86 -18.32 15.85
C HIS A 195 -21.89 -19.67 16.57
N ASP A 196 -20.82 -20.02 17.30
CA ASP A 196 -20.74 -21.26 18.07
C ASP A 196 -21.51 -21.20 19.41
N GLU A 197 -21.86 -20.00 19.91
CA GLU A 197 -22.66 -19.81 21.12
C GLU A 197 -24.18 -19.78 20.87
N VAL A 198 -24.63 -19.94 19.62
CA VAL A 198 -26.05 -19.92 19.20
C VAL A 198 -26.55 -21.28 18.69
N GLN A 199 -25.77 -22.36 18.85
CA GLN A 199 -26.21 -23.76 18.65
C GLN A 199 -26.30 -24.51 19.99
#